data_AF-A0A524PM68-F1
#
_entry.id   AF-A0A524PM68-F1
#
_cell.length_a   1.000
_cell.length_b   1.000
_cell.length_c   1.000
_cell.angle_alpha   90.00
_cell.angle_beta   90.00
_cell.angle_gamma   90.00
#
_symmetry.space_group_name_H-M   'P 1'
#
loop_
_entity.id
_entity.type
_entity.pdbx_description
1 polymer ?
#
loop_
_entity_poly.entity_id
_entity_poly.type
_entity_poly.pdbx_seq_one_letter_code
_entity_poly.pdbx_strand_id
1 'polypeptide(L)'
;TRGLYYQEFNQHANAINDFSKAIALDGSNAEVLFRRAYSYEQLMDLGKAAADYAKITVLLEFDPRAFKMLEETNKRLYEVNRESNSPEISLTNPVIAGDKVEIRGDSRKVIVSGNIKEKSELKSLVINGNESLYERGNDGLYEFLSNIDIEDVNRLNIEVTDVYDNVTRLDLEIKRTEITPPVVNIIAPYASDGQIMIERNQKTIAIQGKIMDESIIKSIFIDGVTASWPVDDFNPNFTAYVDILNKDKITVTAEDGYGNRQVSEFVLNREGAVLNAENPMGKTWVVFIENSNYETFASLDGPVKDVNLMKRALADYQVHYIITKKDLTKEQMEMFFSFELRDMIKANQVKSLLIWYSGHGKFVNETGYWIPVDASRDVEYTYFNTNFLRAAMQPYQDVLTHMLVVTDACESGPSFYAEMRGYKPDRSCDDWEATQSKSSQVLSSAGGDQVELATDDSQFTRSFANTLLNNPNACIPVDEIYNAVTLAVVNNSKQKPRFARINGLQDDGGTFFFIAK
;
A
#
# COMPACT_ATOMS: atom_id res chain seq x y z
N THR A 1 -80.59 18.55 34.20
CA THR A 1 -80.48 17.19 33.62
C THR A 1 -79.77 16.27 34.61
N ARG A 2 -80.00 14.96 34.54
CA ARG A 2 -79.52 13.95 35.51
C ARG A 2 -77.99 13.99 35.76
N GLY A 3 -77.19 14.29 34.74
CA GLY A 3 -75.74 14.45 34.86
C GLY A 3 -75.29 15.53 35.86
N LEU A 4 -76.06 16.62 36.04
CA LEU A 4 -75.76 17.68 37.01
C LEU A 4 -75.84 17.19 38.45
N TYR A 5 -76.92 16.47 38.77
CA TYR A 5 -77.09 15.88 40.09
C TYR A 5 -75.96 14.88 40.38
N TYR A 6 -75.55 14.09 39.39
CA TYR A 6 -74.39 13.21 39.57
C TYR A 6 -73.09 13.97 39.87
N GLN A 7 -72.86 15.17 39.31
CA GLN A 7 -71.73 16.01 39.71
C GLN A 7 -71.85 16.51 41.16
N GLU A 8 -73.02 17.01 41.54
CA GLU A 8 -73.28 17.53 42.90
C GLU A 8 -73.12 16.45 43.98
N PHE A 9 -73.40 15.19 43.64
CA PHE A 9 -73.18 14.03 44.52
C PHE A 9 -71.79 13.38 44.38
N ASN A 10 -70.81 14.03 43.74
CA ASN A 10 -69.45 13.52 43.47
C ASN A 10 -69.41 12.19 42.68
N GLN A 11 -70.48 11.85 41.96
CA GLN A 11 -70.58 10.67 41.10
C GLN A 11 -70.09 10.98 39.68
N HIS A 12 -68.83 11.41 39.55
CA HIS A 12 -68.27 11.93 38.29
C HIS A 12 -68.29 10.91 37.13
N ALA A 13 -68.09 9.62 37.39
CA ALA A 13 -68.18 8.59 36.35
C ALA A 13 -69.59 8.47 35.73
N ASN A 14 -70.64 8.56 36.57
CA ASN A 14 -72.03 8.55 36.13
C ASN A 14 -72.37 9.84 35.35
N ALA A 15 -71.85 10.98 35.83
CA ALA A 15 -71.99 12.26 35.17
C ALA A 15 -71.36 12.25 33.77
N ILE A 16 -70.14 11.72 33.62
CA ILE A 16 -69.45 11.57 32.32
C ILE A 16 -70.28 10.76 31.33
N ASN A 17 -70.91 9.66 31.76
CA ASN A 17 -71.75 8.84 30.89
C ASN A 17 -72.98 9.63 30.38
N ASP A 18 -73.67 10.34 31.27
CA ASP A 18 -74.82 11.17 30.91
C ASP A 18 -74.43 12.34 30.01
N PHE A 19 -73.31 13.03 30.27
CA PHE A 19 -72.82 14.10 29.40
C PHE A 19 -72.32 13.57 28.06
N SER A 20 -71.69 12.39 28.01
CA SER A 20 -71.27 11.78 26.75
C SER A 20 -72.46 11.43 25.85
N LYS A 21 -73.57 10.96 26.43
CA LYS A 21 -74.83 10.78 25.70
C LYS A 21 -75.40 12.10 25.19
N ALA A 22 -75.34 13.15 26.00
CA ALA A 22 -75.78 14.48 25.57
C ALA A 22 -74.91 15.02 24.42
N ILE A 23 -73.59 14.85 24.49
CA ILE A 23 -72.64 15.23 23.42
C ILE A 23 -72.85 14.41 22.14
N ALA A 24 -73.28 13.15 22.26
CA ALA A 24 -73.64 12.33 21.12
C ALA A 24 -74.91 12.83 20.41
N LEU A 25 -75.82 13.50 21.13
CA LEU A 25 -77.02 14.11 20.57
C LEU A 25 -76.75 15.52 19.99
N ASP A 26 -75.95 16.32 20.69
CA ASP A 26 -75.50 17.63 20.26
C ASP A 26 -74.02 17.84 20.63
N GLY A 27 -73.16 17.63 19.64
CA GLY A 27 -71.71 17.72 19.82
C GLY A 27 -71.16 19.14 19.91
N SER A 28 -72.01 20.16 19.73
CA SER A 28 -71.66 21.58 19.73
C SER A 28 -71.97 22.29 21.05
N ASN A 29 -72.62 21.60 21.99
CA ASN A 29 -73.01 22.17 23.27
C ASN A 29 -71.81 22.36 24.22
N ALA A 30 -71.24 23.57 24.22
CA ALA A 30 -70.08 23.92 25.03
C ALA A 30 -70.30 23.76 26.54
N GLU A 31 -71.50 24.04 27.05
CA GLU A 31 -71.82 23.92 28.48
C GLU A 31 -71.77 22.45 28.95
N VAL A 32 -72.21 21.52 28.09
CA VAL A 32 -72.11 20.09 28.38
C VAL A 32 -70.65 19.62 28.33
N LEU A 33 -69.84 20.14 27.40
CA LEU A 33 -68.40 19.87 27.33
C LEU A 33 -67.67 20.38 28.58
N PHE A 34 -67.96 21.59 29.06
CA PHE A 34 -67.38 22.13 30.30
C PHE A 34 -67.69 21.22 31.49
N ARG A 35 -68.93 20.74 31.58
CA ARG A 35 -69.35 19.86 32.68
C ARG A 35 -68.67 18.50 32.60
N ARG A 36 -68.53 17.93 31.40
CA ARG A 36 -67.81 16.66 31.24
C ARG A 36 -66.32 16.82 31.56
N ALA A 37 -65.68 17.87 31.07
CA ALA A 37 -64.30 18.21 31.37
C ALA A 37 -64.05 18.35 32.87
N TYR A 38 -64.91 19.08 33.59
CA TYR A 38 -64.83 19.19 35.05
C TYR A 38 -64.89 17.81 35.74
N SER A 39 -65.77 16.92 35.28
CA SER A 39 -65.83 15.56 35.85
C SER A 39 -64.62 14.70 35.50
N TYR A 40 -63.99 14.89 34.33
CA TYR A 40 -62.71 14.29 34.02
C TYR A 40 -61.59 14.81 34.94
N GLU A 41 -61.55 16.12 35.23
CA GLU A 41 -60.57 16.69 36.17
C GLU A 41 -60.73 16.15 37.60
N GLN A 42 -61.97 16.00 38.09
CA GLN A 42 -62.22 15.42 39.42
C GLN A 42 -61.79 13.94 39.52
N LEU A 43 -61.73 13.24 38.38
CA LEU A 43 -61.21 11.87 38.29
C LEU A 43 -59.72 11.80 37.92
N MET A 44 -59.02 12.95 37.86
CA MET A 44 -57.62 13.07 37.43
C MET A 44 -57.36 12.58 35.99
N ASP A 45 -58.39 12.44 35.15
CA ASP A 45 -58.27 12.14 33.72
C ASP A 45 -58.05 13.45 32.94
N LEU A 46 -56.92 14.10 33.24
CA LEU A 46 -56.58 15.44 32.73
C LEU A 46 -56.46 15.47 31.19
N GLY A 47 -56.07 14.35 30.56
CA GLY A 47 -55.99 14.25 29.10
C GLY A 47 -57.36 14.38 28.43
N LYS A 48 -58.40 13.70 28.95
CA LYS A 48 -59.76 13.84 28.42
C LYS A 48 -60.39 15.18 28.77
N ALA A 49 -60.07 15.75 29.94
CA ALA A 49 -60.49 17.10 30.29
C ALA A 49 -59.93 18.15 29.30
N ALA A 50 -58.63 18.10 29.02
CA ALA A 50 -57.97 18.98 28.06
C ALA A 50 -58.57 18.84 26.65
N ALA A 51 -58.89 17.62 26.20
CA ALA A 51 -59.54 17.40 24.92
C ALA A 51 -60.94 18.05 24.83
N ASP A 52 -61.73 17.98 25.90
CA ASP A 52 -63.05 18.64 25.94
C ASP A 52 -62.91 20.17 25.96
N TYR A 53 -61.95 20.73 26.72
CA TYR A 53 -61.68 22.18 26.72
C TYR A 53 -61.17 22.67 25.34
N ALA A 54 -60.27 21.92 24.70
CA ALA A 54 -59.79 22.24 23.34
C ALA A 54 -60.91 22.19 22.30
N LYS A 55 -61.88 21.29 22.46
CA LYS A 55 -63.05 21.29 21.57
C LYS A 55 -63.89 22.55 21.75
N ILE A 56 -64.02 23.07 22.97
CA ILE A 56 -64.75 24.32 23.24
C ILE A 56 -64.05 25.52 22.60
N THR A 57 -62.72 25.61 22.67
CA THR A 57 -61.98 26.73 22.05
C THR A 57 -62.12 26.80 20.54
N VAL A 58 -62.36 25.65 19.89
CA VAL A 58 -62.67 25.56 18.45
C VAL A 58 -64.14 25.90 18.15
N LEU A 59 -65.08 25.48 19.01
CA LEU A 59 -66.52 25.70 18.81
C LEU A 59 -66.96 27.14 19.11
N LEU A 60 -66.40 27.73 20.16
CA LEU A 60 -66.66 29.09 20.60
C LEU A 60 -65.38 29.89 20.41
N GLU A 61 -65.24 30.50 19.24
CA GLU A 61 -64.12 31.37 18.92
C GLU A 61 -63.95 32.40 20.07
N PHE A 62 -62.86 32.28 20.83
CA PHE A 62 -62.50 33.16 21.94
C PHE A 62 -63.31 33.10 23.26
N ASP A 63 -63.86 31.95 23.72
CA ASP A 63 -64.33 31.86 25.14
C ASP A 63 -63.13 31.91 26.11
N PRO A 64 -62.93 33.01 26.88
CA PRO A 64 -61.73 33.16 27.72
C PRO A 64 -61.67 32.13 28.84
N ARG A 65 -62.81 31.59 29.26
CA ARG A 65 -62.87 30.54 30.28
C ARG A 65 -62.35 29.22 29.73
N ALA A 66 -62.68 28.89 28.49
CA ALA A 66 -62.21 27.66 27.85
C ALA A 66 -60.69 27.69 27.65
N PHE A 67 -60.14 28.81 27.17
CA PHE A 67 -58.68 28.99 27.06
C PHE A 67 -57.99 28.88 28.41
N LYS A 68 -58.51 29.57 29.44
CA LYS A 68 -57.95 29.50 30.80
C LYS A 68 -57.96 28.08 31.35
N MET A 69 -59.09 27.37 31.24
CA MET A 69 -59.20 26.00 31.73
C MET A 69 -58.28 25.06 30.95
N LEU A 70 -58.21 25.18 29.62
CA LEU A 70 -57.29 24.41 28.79
C LEU A 70 -55.83 24.63 29.20
N GLU A 71 -55.44 25.88 29.41
CA GLU A 71 -54.08 26.24 29.86
C GLU A 71 -53.76 25.65 31.25
N GLU A 72 -54.65 25.81 32.22
CA GLU A 72 -54.49 25.29 33.58
C GLU A 72 -54.44 23.75 33.60
N THR A 73 -55.33 23.08 32.87
CA THR A 73 -55.35 21.61 32.76
C THR A 73 -54.11 21.09 32.04
N ASN A 74 -53.67 21.72 30.94
CA ASN A 74 -52.44 21.34 30.24
C ASN A 74 -51.21 21.53 31.13
N LYS A 75 -51.14 22.60 31.92
CA LYS A 75 -50.05 22.81 32.89
C LYS A 75 -50.03 21.71 33.96
N ARG A 76 -51.18 21.33 34.49
CA ARG A 76 -51.26 20.20 35.45
C ARG A 76 -50.90 18.87 34.80
N LEU A 77 -51.35 18.63 33.57
CA LEU A 77 -51.03 17.42 32.81
C LEU A 77 -49.53 17.32 32.54
N TYR A 78 -48.89 18.44 32.22
CA TYR A 78 -47.43 18.55 32.08
C TYR A 78 -46.71 18.13 33.38
N GLU A 79 -47.07 18.70 34.53
CA GLU A 79 -46.44 18.37 35.82
C GLU A 79 -46.69 16.92 36.26
N VAL A 80 -47.87 16.36 35.99
CA VAL A 80 -48.22 14.97 36.35
C VAL A 80 -47.44 13.96 35.49
N ASN A 81 -47.23 14.27 34.21
CA ASN A 81 -46.49 13.41 33.27
C ASN A 81 -44.98 13.66 33.31
N ARG A 82 -44.53 14.68 34.04
CA ARG A 82 -43.11 15.06 34.13
C ARG A 82 -42.27 13.90 34.59
N GLU A 83 -41.23 13.63 33.82
CA GLU A 83 -40.20 12.67 34.17
C GLU A 83 -38.83 13.32 34.36
N SER A 84 -37.86 12.54 34.82
CA SER A 84 -36.48 12.97 35.05
C SER A 84 -35.44 12.11 34.33
N ASN A 85 -35.87 11.17 33.48
CA ASN A 85 -34.94 10.40 32.67
C ASN A 85 -34.57 11.22 31.43
N SER A 86 -33.31 11.16 31.02
CA SER A 86 -32.88 11.77 29.78
C SER A 86 -33.07 10.81 28.59
N PRO A 87 -33.25 11.33 27.37
CA PRO A 87 -33.33 10.51 26.16
C PRO A 87 -32.11 9.59 25.97
N GLU A 88 -32.32 8.32 25.60
CA GLU A 88 -31.22 7.38 25.32
C GLU A 88 -30.89 7.38 23.81
N ILE A 89 -29.68 7.81 23.43
CA ILE A 89 -29.24 7.90 22.03
C ILE A 89 -28.49 6.63 21.63
N SER A 90 -28.80 6.06 20.46
CA SER A 90 -28.08 4.94 19.85
C SER A 90 -27.76 5.25 18.38
N LEU A 91 -26.48 5.43 18.03
CA LEU A 91 -26.07 5.67 16.65
C LEU A 91 -26.01 4.37 15.83
N THR A 92 -26.51 4.45 14.60
CA THR A 92 -26.33 3.42 13.57
C THR A 92 -25.20 3.77 12.60
N ASN A 93 -25.00 5.08 12.34
CA ASN A 93 -23.89 5.59 11.55
C ASN A 93 -23.51 7.00 12.03
N PRO A 94 -22.22 7.36 12.15
CA PRO A 94 -21.06 6.48 12.11
C PRO A 94 -21.03 5.48 13.28
N VAL A 95 -20.32 4.36 13.12
CA VAL A 95 -20.12 3.39 14.20
C VAL A 95 -19.20 4.00 15.26
N ILE A 96 -19.60 3.88 16.53
CA ILE A 96 -18.85 4.40 17.67
C ILE A 96 -17.84 3.35 18.15
N ALA A 97 -16.58 3.76 18.33
CA ALA A 97 -15.54 2.96 18.97
C ALA A 97 -15.06 3.69 20.24
N GLY A 98 -15.67 3.36 21.39
CA GLY A 98 -15.39 4.07 22.65
C GLY A 98 -15.97 5.48 22.65
N ASP A 99 -15.10 6.49 22.68
CA ASP A 99 -15.44 7.92 22.62
C ASP A 99 -15.16 8.54 21.25
N LYS A 100 -14.92 7.72 20.22
CA LYS A 100 -14.47 8.17 18.90
C LYS A 100 -15.33 7.63 17.77
N VAL A 101 -15.31 8.37 16.68
CA VAL A 101 -15.82 7.97 15.37
C VAL A 101 -14.70 8.08 14.36
N GLU A 102 -14.48 7.02 13.59
CA GLU A 102 -13.51 7.04 12.50
C GLU A 102 -14.21 7.51 11.23
N ILE A 103 -13.68 8.56 10.63
CA ILE A 103 -14.21 9.16 9.40
C ILE A 103 -13.08 9.24 8.40
N ARG A 104 -13.39 8.86 7.15
CA ARG A 104 -12.45 8.95 6.03
C ARG A 104 -11.81 10.35 5.96
N GLY A 105 -10.48 10.40 5.82
CA GLY A 105 -9.70 11.64 5.96
C GLY A 105 -10.08 12.76 5.01
N ASP A 106 -10.53 12.44 3.79
CA ASP A 106 -10.97 13.38 2.76
C ASP A 106 -12.46 13.75 2.85
N SER A 107 -13.21 13.16 3.78
CA SER A 107 -14.66 13.39 3.87
C SER A 107 -14.99 14.73 4.51
N ARG A 108 -15.66 15.60 3.76
CA ARG A 108 -16.16 16.89 4.28
C ARG A 108 -17.50 16.78 4.99
N LYS A 109 -18.21 15.67 4.79
CA LYS A 109 -19.53 15.44 5.37
C LYS A 109 -19.63 14.06 6.00
N VAL A 110 -20.53 13.90 6.95
CA VAL A 110 -20.86 12.60 7.55
C VAL A 110 -22.36 12.47 7.71
N ILE A 111 -22.88 11.30 7.36
CA ILE A 111 -24.26 10.94 7.65
C ILE A 111 -24.30 10.47 9.10
N VAL A 112 -25.06 11.17 9.94
CA VAL A 112 -25.32 10.81 11.31
C VAL A 112 -26.74 10.30 11.40
N SER A 113 -26.91 9.03 11.75
CA SER A 113 -28.20 8.38 11.88
C SER A 113 -28.24 7.49 13.12
N GLY A 114 -29.44 7.31 13.64
CA GLY A 114 -29.64 6.50 14.84
C GLY A 114 -31.06 6.56 15.35
N ASN A 115 -31.24 5.96 16.51
CA ASN A 115 -32.51 5.88 17.20
C ASN A 115 -32.36 6.53 18.58
N ILE A 116 -33.42 7.19 19.03
CA ILE A 116 -33.53 7.81 20.35
C ILE A 116 -34.70 7.14 21.06
N LYS A 117 -34.43 6.54 22.20
CA LYS A 117 -35.45 5.97 23.06
C LYS A 117 -35.84 7.00 24.11
N GLU A 118 -37.07 7.49 23.99
CA GLU A 118 -37.65 8.50 24.86
C GLU A 118 -39.14 8.18 25.06
N LYS A 119 -39.61 8.28 26.31
CA LYS A 119 -40.99 7.98 26.66
C LYS A 119 -41.89 9.18 26.38
N SER A 120 -41.39 10.38 26.70
CA SER A 120 -42.03 11.66 26.44
C SER A 120 -41.87 12.10 24.97
N GLU A 121 -42.41 13.28 24.64
CA GLU A 121 -42.16 13.88 23.33
C GLU A 121 -40.78 14.53 23.31
N LEU A 122 -40.09 14.45 22.17
CA LEU A 122 -38.84 15.19 21.99
C LEU A 122 -39.13 16.68 21.77
N LYS A 123 -38.30 17.51 22.38
CA LYS A 123 -38.33 18.97 22.17
C LYS A 123 -37.37 19.38 21.07
N SER A 124 -36.15 18.84 21.06
CA SER A 124 -35.14 19.17 20.05
C SER A 124 -34.08 18.09 19.91
N LEU A 125 -33.56 17.95 18.70
CA LEU A 125 -32.33 17.22 18.37
C LEU A 125 -31.39 18.20 17.66
N VAL A 126 -30.21 18.41 18.21
CA VAL A 126 -29.20 19.33 17.67
C VAL A 126 -27.92 18.55 17.43
N ILE A 127 -27.39 18.62 16.20
CA ILE A 127 -26.15 17.95 15.80
C ILE A 127 -25.18 19.02 15.30
N ASN A 128 -24.01 19.12 15.94
CA ASN A 128 -23.01 20.17 15.69
C ASN A 128 -23.59 21.60 15.65
N GLY A 129 -24.54 21.88 16.55
CA GLY A 129 -25.20 23.19 16.66
C GLY A 129 -26.34 23.44 15.67
N ASN A 130 -26.61 22.50 14.75
CA ASN A 130 -27.72 22.58 13.79
C ASN A 130 -28.89 21.71 14.24
N GLU A 131 -30.10 22.26 14.18
CA GLU A 131 -31.33 21.50 14.42
C GLU A 131 -31.51 20.40 13.37
N SER A 132 -31.86 19.21 13.82
CA SER A 132 -31.99 18.01 12.99
C SER A 132 -33.39 17.43 13.09
N LEU A 133 -33.88 16.90 11.98
CA LEU A 133 -35.20 16.28 11.89
C LEU A 133 -35.18 14.88 12.52
N TYR A 134 -36.30 14.51 13.12
CA TYR A 134 -36.55 13.20 13.70
C TYR A 134 -38.02 12.83 13.52
N GLU A 135 -38.31 11.54 13.47
CA GLU A 135 -39.67 11.01 13.36
C GLU A 135 -39.88 9.88 14.35
N ARG A 136 -41.09 9.78 14.93
CA ARG A 136 -41.42 8.70 15.86
C ARG A 136 -41.92 7.47 15.09
N GLY A 137 -41.16 6.38 15.17
CA GLY A 137 -41.50 5.09 14.58
C GLY A 137 -42.66 4.39 15.29
N ASN A 138 -43.23 3.39 14.62
CA ASN A 138 -44.31 2.55 15.19
C ASN A 138 -43.84 1.67 16.37
N ASP A 139 -42.53 1.48 16.51
CA ASP A 139 -41.88 0.77 17.62
C ASP A 139 -41.71 1.66 18.86
N GLY A 140 -42.08 2.94 18.77
CA GLY A 140 -42.00 3.92 19.85
C GLY A 140 -40.64 4.62 19.97
N LEU A 141 -39.66 4.30 19.11
CA LEU A 141 -38.38 4.98 19.04
C LEU A 141 -38.45 6.19 18.10
N TYR A 142 -37.66 7.22 18.36
CA TYR A 142 -37.46 8.28 17.38
C TYR A 142 -36.28 7.93 16.48
N GLU A 143 -36.44 8.04 15.17
CA GLU A 143 -35.39 7.85 14.18
C GLU A 143 -34.94 9.21 13.66
N PHE A 144 -33.64 9.34 13.38
CA PHE A 144 -33.09 10.54 12.79
C PHE A 144 -32.01 10.22 11.75
N LEU A 145 -31.86 11.12 10.78
CA LEU A 145 -30.82 11.07 9.77
C LEU A 145 -30.47 12.49 9.35
N SER A 146 -29.20 12.86 9.54
CA SER A 146 -28.68 14.18 9.19
C SER A 146 -27.37 14.05 8.43
N ASN A 147 -27.17 14.89 7.42
CA ASN A 147 -25.90 15.00 6.71
C ASN A 147 -25.15 16.24 7.21
N ILE A 148 -24.10 16.01 8.00
CA ILE A 148 -23.42 17.04 8.78
C ILE A 148 -22.12 17.43 8.10
N ASP A 149 -21.87 18.74 7.98
CA ASP A 149 -20.58 19.27 7.57
C ASP A 149 -19.57 19.14 8.71
N ILE A 150 -18.39 18.61 8.38
CA ILE A 150 -17.30 18.33 9.32
C ILE A 150 -15.95 18.84 8.81
N GLU A 151 -15.91 19.68 7.77
CA GLU A 151 -14.65 20.16 7.17
C GLU A 151 -13.71 20.77 8.23
N ASP A 152 -14.25 21.62 9.11
CA ASP A 152 -13.49 22.30 10.17
C ASP A 152 -13.86 21.81 11.58
N VAL A 153 -14.39 20.58 11.70
CA VAL A 153 -14.88 20.04 12.96
C VAL A 153 -14.09 18.81 13.39
N ASN A 154 -13.60 18.82 14.63
CA ASN A 154 -12.85 17.71 15.23
C ASN A 154 -13.66 16.86 16.21
N ARG A 155 -14.90 17.26 16.54
CA ARG A 155 -15.80 16.51 17.43
C ARG A 155 -17.23 16.53 16.92
N LEU A 156 -17.90 15.38 16.98
CA LEU A 156 -19.31 15.24 16.68
C LEU A 156 -20.11 15.40 17.98
N ASN A 157 -20.84 16.50 18.07
CA ASN A 157 -21.71 16.83 19.20
C ASN A 157 -23.16 16.53 18.84
N ILE A 158 -23.83 15.72 19.64
CA ILE A 158 -25.26 15.44 19.52
C ILE A 158 -25.91 15.77 20.87
N GLU A 159 -26.87 16.69 20.85
CA GLU A 159 -27.67 17.08 21.99
C GLU A 159 -29.15 16.75 21.72
N VAL A 160 -29.76 16.01 22.63
CA VAL A 160 -31.19 15.68 22.58
C VAL A 160 -31.84 16.15 23.85
N THR A 161 -32.96 16.86 23.69
CA THR A 161 -33.74 17.43 24.79
C THR A 161 -35.18 16.99 24.66
N ASP A 162 -35.77 16.53 25.75
CA ASP A 162 -37.20 16.21 25.83
C ASP A 162 -38.06 17.45 26.15
N VAL A 163 -39.39 17.29 26.14
CA VAL A 163 -40.32 18.38 26.52
C VAL A 163 -40.21 18.84 27.98
N TYR A 164 -39.51 18.09 28.84
CA TYR A 164 -39.28 18.36 30.25
C TYR A 164 -37.92 18.95 30.58
N ASP A 165 -37.14 19.33 29.54
CA ASP A 165 -35.78 19.85 29.62
C ASP A 165 -34.74 18.85 30.18
N ASN A 166 -35.02 17.55 30.14
CA ASN A 166 -33.99 16.53 30.35
C ASN A 166 -33.13 16.42 29.09
N VAL A 167 -31.80 16.47 29.27
CA VAL A 167 -30.83 16.55 28.17
C VAL A 167 -29.89 15.36 28.19
N THR A 168 -29.61 14.82 27.00
CA THR A 168 -28.48 13.91 26.75
C THR A 168 -27.51 14.56 25.78
N ARG A 169 -26.22 14.49 26.12
CA ARG A 169 -25.13 14.97 25.26
C ARG A 169 -24.20 13.82 24.93
N LEU A 170 -23.98 13.61 23.64
CA LEU A 170 -22.98 12.69 23.12
C LEU A 170 -21.93 13.52 22.39
N ASP A 171 -20.67 13.35 22.78
CA ASP A 171 -19.56 14.19 22.33
C ASP A 171 -18.39 13.30 21.93
N LEU A 172 -18.27 13.07 20.63
CA LEU A 172 -17.39 12.05 20.04
C LEU A 172 -16.22 12.71 19.33
N GLU A 173 -14.99 12.23 19.57
CA GLU A 173 -13.83 12.66 18.81
C GLU A 173 -13.90 12.15 17.36
N ILE A 174 -13.72 13.03 16.37
CA ILE A 174 -13.60 12.63 14.97
C ILE A 174 -12.13 12.29 14.70
N LYS A 175 -11.84 11.00 14.55
CA LYS A 175 -10.53 10.52 14.12
C LYS A 175 -10.52 10.36 12.60
N ARG A 176 -9.71 11.16 11.93
CA ARG A 176 -9.51 11.09 10.47
C ARG A 176 -8.64 9.87 10.12
N THR A 177 -9.12 9.02 9.25
CA THR A 177 -8.36 7.86 8.75
C THR A 177 -7.47 8.25 7.58
N GLU A 178 -6.45 7.43 7.30
CA GLU A 178 -5.64 7.59 6.08
C GLU A 178 -6.47 7.28 4.82
N ILE A 179 -6.01 7.78 3.67
CA ILE A 179 -6.73 7.72 2.38
C ILE A 179 -5.85 7.18 1.24
N THR A 180 -4.62 6.80 1.54
CA THR A 180 -3.62 6.34 0.59
C THR A 180 -3.86 4.86 0.29
N PRO A 181 -4.02 4.48 -0.99
CA PRO A 181 -4.14 3.07 -1.35
C PRO A 181 -2.84 2.28 -1.09
N PRO A 182 -2.94 0.98 -0.75
CA PRO A 182 -1.77 0.13 -0.55
C PRO A 182 -0.89 0.00 -1.79
N VAL A 183 0.43 0.05 -1.61
CA VAL A 183 1.41 -0.15 -2.68
C VAL A 183 1.75 -1.63 -2.82
N VAL A 184 1.55 -2.18 -4.03
CA VAL A 184 1.83 -3.58 -4.34
C VAL A 184 3.21 -3.72 -5.00
N ASN A 185 4.10 -4.52 -4.40
CA ASN A 185 5.38 -4.90 -4.99
C ASN A 185 5.45 -6.41 -5.21
N ILE A 186 5.83 -6.85 -6.42
CA ILE A 186 6.10 -8.27 -6.69
C ILE A 186 7.56 -8.59 -6.41
N ILE A 187 7.79 -9.63 -5.61
CA ILE A 187 9.12 -10.15 -5.28
C ILE A 187 9.50 -11.28 -6.24
N ALA A 188 8.59 -12.23 -6.47
CA ALA A 188 8.84 -13.39 -7.32
C ALA A 188 7.56 -13.80 -8.08
N PRO A 189 7.65 -14.11 -9.38
CA PRO A 189 8.75 -13.78 -10.28
C PRO A 189 9.00 -12.27 -10.34
N TYR A 190 10.25 -11.83 -10.48
CA TYR A 190 10.55 -10.39 -10.46
C TYR A 190 9.78 -9.68 -11.57
N ALA A 191 9.03 -8.63 -11.20
CA ALA A 191 8.35 -7.77 -12.14
C ALA A 191 9.20 -6.51 -12.38
N SER A 192 9.65 -6.30 -13.61
CA SER A 192 10.32 -5.05 -14.02
C SER A 192 9.38 -4.26 -14.91
N ASP A 193 9.15 -2.99 -14.59
CA ASP A 193 8.24 -2.12 -15.36
C ASP A 193 6.86 -2.76 -15.64
N GLY A 194 6.33 -3.48 -14.65
CA GLY A 194 5.05 -4.19 -14.76
C GLY A 194 5.09 -5.46 -15.62
N GLN A 195 6.26 -5.98 -16.00
CA GLN A 195 6.39 -7.21 -16.78
C GLN A 195 6.92 -8.38 -15.95
N ILE A 196 6.23 -9.51 -16.02
CA ILE A 196 6.57 -10.77 -15.37
C ILE A 196 7.00 -11.77 -16.45
N MET A 197 8.25 -12.24 -16.38
CA MET A 197 8.80 -13.22 -17.32
C MET A 197 8.36 -14.64 -16.94
N ILE A 198 7.74 -15.37 -17.87
CA ILE A 198 7.19 -16.71 -17.65
C ILE A 198 7.64 -17.70 -18.74
N GLU A 199 7.64 -18.99 -18.44
CA GLU A 199 7.97 -20.01 -19.44
C GLU A 199 6.83 -20.22 -20.45
N ARG A 200 7.17 -20.60 -21.70
CA ARG A 200 6.20 -20.70 -22.81
C ARG A 200 4.98 -21.57 -22.49
N ASN A 201 5.21 -22.68 -21.77
CA ASN A 201 4.18 -23.67 -21.45
C ASN A 201 3.80 -23.64 -19.96
N GLN A 202 4.19 -22.60 -19.22
CA GLN A 202 3.87 -22.47 -17.81
C GLN A 202 2.36 -22.26 -17.64
N LYS A 203 1.71 -23.18 -16.93
CA LYS A 203 0.27 -23.12 -16.66
C LYS A 203 -0.02 -22.36 -15.36
N THR A 204 0.82 -22.56 -14.36
CA THR A 204 0.65 -21.99 -13.03
C THR A 204 1.90 -21.26 -12.61
N ILE A 205 1.72 -20.15 -11.91
CA ILE A 205 2.81 -19.39 -11.34
C ILE A 205 2.55 -19.10 -9.87
N ALA A 206 3.59 -19.24 -9.06
CA ALA A 206 3.59 -18.73 -7.70
C ALA A 206 3.97 -17.25 -7.76
N ILE A 207 3.05 -16.39 -7.33
CA ILE A 207 3.32 -14.96 -7.15
C ILE A 207 3.59 -14.74 -5.66
N GLN A 208 4.74 -14.15 -5.37
CA GLN A 208 5.12 -13.65 -4.06
C GLN A 208 5.31 -12.15 -4.17
N GLY A 209 4.81 -11.41 -3.19
CA GLY A 209 4.96 -9.96 -3.16
C GLY A 209 4.91 -9.41 -1.75
N LYS A 210 5.03 -8.09 -1.65
CA LYS A 210 4.94 -7.32 -0.41
C LYS A 210 3.99 -6.16 -0.62
N ILE A 211 3.12 -5.94 0.35
CA ILE A 211 2.28 -4.75 0.42
C ILE A 211 2.95 -3.73 1.34
N MET A 212 2.88 -2.45 0.98
CA MET A 212 3.27 -1.34 1.86
C MET A 212 2.10 -0.37 2.01
N ASP A 213 1.75 -0.05 3.23
CA ASP A 213 0.64 0.84 3.58
C ASP A 213 0.85 1.46 4.98
N GLU A 214 0.05 2.47 5.33
CA GLU A 214 -0.01 3.05 6.67
C GLU A 214 -0.99 2.32 7.61
N SER A 215 -1.76 1.37 7.07
CA SER A 215 -2.79 0.64 7.77
C SER A 215 -2.73 -0.88 7.53
N ILE A 216 -3.50 -1.63 8.32
CA ILE A 216 -3.54 -3.09 8.21
C ILE A 216 -4.27 -3.50 6.94
N ILE A 217 -3.75 -4.50 6.25
CA ILE A 217 -4.34 -4.97 4.98
C ILE A 217 -5.54 -5.87 5.25
N LYS A 218 -6.68 -5.50 4.68
CA LYS A 218 -7.94 -6.24 4.77
C LYS A 218 -7.99 -7.39 3.78
N SER A 219 -7.53 -7.18 2.54
CA SER A 219 -7.56 -8.25 1.54
C SER A 219 -6.52 -8.08 0.43
N ILE A 220 -6.06 -9.22 -0.10
CA ILE A 220 -5.16 -9.30 -1.25
C ILE A 220 -5.68 -10.38 -2.20
N PHE A 221 -5.90 -10.02 -3.46
CA PHE A 221 -6.35 -10.92 -4.52
C PHE A 221 -5.44 -10.84 -5.74
N ILE A 222 -5.18 -11.97 -6.39
CA ILE A 222 -4.45 -12.05 -7.66
C ILE A 222 -5.35 -12.73 -8.69
N ASP A 223 -5.85 -11.99 -9.68
CA ASP A 223 -6.88 -12.45 -10.62
C ASP A 223 -8.10 -13.09 -9.93
N GLY A 224 -8.51 -12.52 -8.81
CA GLY A 224 -9.62 -13.04 -7.99
C GLY A 224 -9.26 -14.23 -7.11
N VAL A 225 -8.04 -14.77 -7.18
CA VAL A 225 -7.53 -15.78 -6.25
C VAL A 225 -7.07 -15.09 -4.96
N THR A 226 -7.57 -15.54 -3.81
CA THR A 226 -7.13 -15.02 -2.51
C THR A 226 -5.66 -15.36 -2.27
N ALA A 227 -4.84 -14.35 -1.97
CA ALA A 227 -3.46 -14.58 -1.55
C ALA A 227 -3.41 -15.04 -0.08
N SER A 228 -2.34 -15.72 0.31
CA SER A 228 -2.04 -16.04 1.71
C SER A 228 -1.07 -15.00 2.25
N TRP A 229 -1.36 -14.43 3.43
CA TRP A 229 -0.48 -13.51 4.15
C TRP A 229 -0.76 -13.57 5.67
N PRO A 230 0.15 -13.10 6.53
CA PRO A 230 -0.10 -12.94 7.96
C PRO A 230 -1.00 -11.71 8.20
N VAL A 231 -2.23 -11.91 8.67
CA VAL A 231 -3.26 -10.86 8.77
C VAL A 231 -2.95 -9.76 9.79
N ASP A 232 -2.10 -10.06 10.78
CA ASP A 232 -1.74 -9.12 11.85
C ASP A 232 -0.46 -8.33 11.53
N ASP A 233 0.26 -8.70 10.46
CA ASP A 233 1.51 -8.05 10.09
C ASP A 233 1.25 -6.72 9.37
N PHE A 234 1.94 -5.68 9.83
CA PHE A 234 2.04 -4.43 9.10
C PHE A 234 2.96 -4.62 7.89
N ASN A 235 2.52 -4.22 6.69
CA ASN A 235 3.25 -4.39 5.43
C ASN A 235 3.62 -5.85 5.10
N PRO A 236 2.61 -6.75 5.01
CA PRO A 236 2.84 -8.19 4.94
C PRO A 236 3.43 -8.63 3.59
N ASN A 237 4.19 -9.72 3.63
CA ASN A 237 4.46 -10.51 2.44
C ASN A 237 3.23 -11.37 2.12
N PHE A 238 2.92 -11.53 0.83
CA PHE A 238 1.82 -12.36 0.36
C PHE A 238 2.30 -13.40 -0.65
N THR A 239 1.55 -14.49 -0.78
CA THR A 239 1.80 -15.52 -1.79
C THR A 239 0.49 -16.07 -2.35
N ALA A 240 0.41 -16.27 -3.66
CA ALA A 240 -0.69 -17.01 -4.27
C ALA A 240 -0.21 -17.86 -5.45
N TYR A 241 -0.89 -18.96 -5.72
CA TYR A 241 -0.72 -19.75 -6.95
C TYR A 241 -1.81 -19.36 -7.93
N VAL A 242 -1.42 -18.89 -9.11
CA VAL A 242 -2.34 -18.34 -10.11
C VAL A 242 -2.21 -19.16 -11.39
N ASP A 243 -3.35 -19.54 -11.96
CA ASP A 243 -3.41 -20.09 -13.30
C ASP A 243 -3.25 -18.96 -14.33
N ILE A 244 -2.24 -19.11 -15.18
CA ILE A 244 -1.82 -18.18 -16.22
C ILE A 244 -1.94 -18.79 -17.62
N LEU A 245 -2.59 -19.96 -17.74
CA LEU A 245 -2.85 -20.58 -19.03
C LEU A 245 -3.65 -19.62 -19.91
N ASN A 246 -3.10 -19.32 -21.09
CA ASN A 246 -3.69 -18.40 -22.08
C ASN A 246 -3.92 -16.96 -21.59
N LYS A 247 -3.29 -16.55 -20.47
CA LYS A 247 -3.29 -15.15 -20.03
C LYS A 247 -2.08 -14.40 -20.56
N ASP A 248 -2.25 -13.13 -20.84
CA ASP A 248 -1.21 -12.16 -21.21
C ASP A 248 -0.92 -11.16 -20.08
N LYS A 249 -1.73 -11.16 -19.02
CA LYS A 249 -1.56 -10.33 -17.83
C LYS A 249 -2.21 -10.96 -16.60
N ILE A 250 -1.81 -10.45 -15.43
CA ILE A 250 -2.48 -10.68 -14.14
C ILE A 250 -2.73 -9.34 -13.44
N THR A 251 -3.70 -9.33 -12.54
CA THR A 251 -4.07 -8.17 -11.73
C THR A 251 -3.92 -8.51 -10.26
N VAL A 252 -3.24 -7.65 -9.50
CA VAL A 252 -3.16 -7.73 -8.04
C VAL A 252 -4.00 -6.62 -7.45
N THR A 253 -5.01 -7.00 -6.68
CA THR A 253 -5.85 -6.08 -5.92
C THR A 253 -5.47 -6.14 -4.45
N ALA A 254 -5.18 -5.00 -3.84
CA ALA A 254 -5.02 -4.88 -2.39
C ALA A 254 -6.02 -3.86 -1.85
N GLU A 255 -6.63 -4.15 -0.70
CA GLU A 255 -7.52 -3.25 0.03
C GLU A 255 -7.11 -3.22 1.49
N ASP A 256 -7.04 -2.03 2.07
CA ASP A 256 -6.73 -1.85 3.48
C ASP A 256 -7.95 -1.91 4.41
N GLY A 257 -7.71 -1.78 5.72
CA GLY A 257 -8.72 -1.80 6.77
C GLY A 257 -9.74 -0.65 6.70
N TYR A 258 -9.39 0.46 6.04
CA TYR A 258 -10.25 1.64 5.84
C TYR A 258 -10.94 1.68 4.47
N GLY A 259 -10.67 0.69 3.62
CA GLY A 259 -11.27 0.51 2.30
C GLY A 259 -10.56 1.25 1.16
N ASN A 260 -9.34 1.79 1.33
CA ASN A 260 -8.58 2.26 0.17
C ASN A 260 -8.08 1.05 -0.62
N ARG A 261 -8.19 1.14 -1.94
CA ARG A 261 -8.01 0.00 -2.83
C ARG A 261 -7.08 0.34 -3.98
N GLN A 262 -6.08 -0.52 -4.19
CA GLN A 262 -5.15 -0.46 -5.32
C GLN A 262 -5.36 -1.67 -6.24
N VAL A 263 -5.30 -1.43 -7.55
CA VAL A 263 -5.28 -2.50 -8.56
C VAL A 263 -4.02 -2.30 -9.42
N SER A 264 -3.09 -3.24 -9.33
CA SER A 264 -1.84 -3.23 -10.09
C SER A 264 -1.89 -4.29 -11.18
N GLU A 265 -1.59 -3.90 -12.42
CA GLU A 265 -1.56 -4.79 -13.58
C GLU A 265 -0.13 -5.21 -13.90
N PHE A 266 0.07 -6.50 -14.19
CA PHE A 266 1.35 -7.05 -14.59
C PHE A 266 1.20 -7.86 -15.89
N VAL A 267 1.95 -7.49 -16.92
CA VAL A 267 2.00 -8.17 -18.22
C VAL A 267 2.84 -9.44 -18.10
N LEU A 268 2.34 -10.56 -18.60
CA LEU A 268 3.05 -11.83 -18.66
C LEU A 268 3.82 -11.94 -19.98
N ASN A 269 5.14 -11.88 -19.91
CA ASN A 269 6.01 -11.99 -21.07
C ASN A 269 6.54 -13.44 -21.21
N ARG A 270 6.17 -14.10 -22.32
CA ARG A 270 6.57 -15.49 -22.65
C ARG A 270 7.81 -15.57 -23.55
N GLU A 271 8.33 -14.44 -24.03
CA GLU A 271 9.41 -14.40 -25.04
C GLU A 271 10.78 -14.82 -24.47
N GLY A 272 10.98 -14.74 -23.14
CA GLY A 272 12.21 -15.20 -22.47
C GLY A 272 12.40 -16.72 -22.44
N ALA A 273 11.41 -17.51 -22.87
CA ALA A 273 11.44 -18.97 -22.79
C ALA A 273 12.19 -19.65 -23.94
N VAL A 274 12.51 -18.94 -25.03
CA VAL A 274 13.28 -19.51 -26.15
C VAL A 274 14.75 -19.69 -25.77
N LEU A 275 15.25 -18.92 -24.80
CA LEU A 275 16.65 -18.89 -24.41
C LEU A 275 17.07 -20.05 -23.47
N ASN A 276 16.14 -20.76 -22.81
CA ASN A 276 16.50 -21.72 -21.75
C ASN A 276 16.77 -23.16 -22.23
N ALA A 277 16.28 -23.56 -23.41
CA ALA A 277 16.44 -24.96 -23.85
C ALA A 277 17.79 -25.24 -24.55
N GLU A 278 18.45 -24.20 -25.07
CA GLU A 278 19.68 -24.31 -25.86
C GLU A 278 20.86 -23.49 -25.31
N ASN A 279 20.66 -22.67 -24.27
CA ASN A 279 21.76 -21.91 -23.67
C ASN A 279 22.52 -22.75 -22.63
N PRO A 280 23.78 -23.15 -22.89
CA PRO A 280 24.55 -23.91 -21.91
C PRO A 280 24.87 -23.10 -20.64
N MET A 281 24.80 -21.76 -20.71
CA MET A 281 24.94 -20.86 -19.56
C MET A 281 23.67 -20.82 -18.68
N GLY A 282 22.56 -21.42 -19.11
CA GLY A 282 21.26 -21.34 -18.45
C GLY A 282 20.71 -19.91 -18.33
N LYS A 283 19.79 -19.68 -17.38
CA LYS A 283 19.22 -18.36 -17.14
C LYS A 283 20.33 -17.37 -16.77
N THR A 284 20.61 -16.45 -17.70
CA THR A 284 21.73 -15.51 -17.65
C THR A 284 21.24 -14.10 -17.35
N TRP A 285 21.72 -13.51 -16.25
CA TRP A 285 21.40 -12.16 -15.82
C TRP A 285 22.62 -11.24 -15.91
N VAL A 286 22.36 -9.96 -16.17
CA VAL A 286 23.38 -8.91 -16.21
C VAL A 286 22.98 -7.81 -15.24
N VAL A 287 23.92 -7.37 -14.41
CA VAL A 287 23.75 -6.26 -13.47
C VAL A 287 24.69 -5.15 -13.90
N PHE A 288 24.15 -3.98 -14.23
CA PHE A 288 24.91 -2.76 -14.42
C PHE A 288 24.81 -1.88 -13.18
N ILE A 289 25.95 -1.46 -12.65
CA ILE A 289 26.06 -0.39 -11.66
C ILE A 289 26.73 0.80 -12.36
N GLU A 290 25.99 1.90 -12.50
CA GLU A 290 26.50 3.16 -13.06
C GLU A 290 26.48 4.26 -11.99
N ASN A 291 27.66 4.68 -11.53
CA ASN A 291 27.78 5.81 -10.60
C ASN A 291 28.39 6.99 -11.35
N SER A 292 27.63 8.08 -11.45
CA SER A 292 27.94 9.26 -12.27
C SER A 292 27.84 10.56 -11.49
N ASN A 293 26.85 10.68 -10.59
CA ASN A 293 26.52 11.91 -9.88
C ASN A 293 27.09 11.92 -8.45
N TYR A 294 28.40 12.12 -8.35
CA TYR A 294 29.14 12.10 -7.08
C TYR A 294 29.00 13.41 -6.27
N GLU A 295 28.92 13.28 -4.94
CA GLU A 295 28.90 14.43 -4.02
C GLU A 295 30.27 15.10 -3.87
N THR A 296 31.32 14.30 -3.72
CA THR A 296 32.69 14.81 -3.49
C THR A 296 33.67 14.48 -4.63
N PHE A 297 33.41 13.44 -5.41
CA PHE A 297 34.20 13.10 -6.60
C PHE A 297 33.72 13.90 -7.82
N ALA A 298 34.51 13.96 -8.88
CA ALA A 298 34.08 14.61 -10.12
C ALA A 298 32.95 13.79 -10.76
N SER A 299 31.88 14.45 -11.19
CA SER A 299 30.83 13.78 -11.96
C SER A 299 31.35 13.24 -13.29
N LEU A 300 30.75 12.17 -13.78
CA LEU A 300 31.15 11.49 -15.01
C LEU A 300 29.95 11.34 -15.95
N ASP A 301 30.16 11.56 -17.24
CA ASP A 301 29.20 11.24 -18.29
C ASP A 301 29.44 9.85 -18.90
N GLY A 302 30.64 9.30 -18.71
CA GLY A 302 31.09 8.00 -19.23
C GLY A 302 30.20 6.82 -18.85
N PRO A 303 29.88 6.60 -17.56
CA PRO A 303 29.18 5.40 -17.13
C PRO A 303 27.83 5.16 -17.81
N VAL A 304 27.04 6.22 -18.00
CA VAL A 304 25.77 6.14 -18.70
C VAL A 304 25.97 5.76 -20.18
N LYS A 305 27.03 6.28 -20.83
CA LYS A 305 27.36 5.93 -22.22
C LYS A 305 27.83 4.48 -22.33
N ASP A 306 28.67 4.05 -21.40
CA ASP A 306 29.23 2.69 -21.33
C ASP A 306 28.14 1.63 -21.16
N VAL A 307 27.24 1.83 -20.20
CA VAL A 307 26.11 0.93 -19.96
C VAL A 307 25.18 0.86 -21.17
N ASN A 308 24.88 2.00 -21.80
CA ASN A 308 24.05 2.01 -23.00
C ASN A 308 24.71 1.29 -24.19
N LEU A 309 26.02 1.45 -24.36
CA LEU A 309 26.78 0.75 -25.38
C LEU A 309 26.79 -0.77 -25.13
N MET A 310 27.02 -1.19 -23.89
CA MET A 310 26.99 -2.60 -23.51
C MET A 310 25.59 -3.22 -23.65
N LYS A 311 24.52 -2.50 -23.31
CA LYS A 311 23.14 -2.96 -23.55
C LYS A 311 22.86 -3.19 -25.03
N ARG A 312 23.36 -2.33 -25.92
CA ARG A 312 23.27 -2.54 -27.37
C ARG A 312 24.08 -3.76 -27.80
N ALA A 313 25.30 -3.90 -27.31
CA ALA A 313 26.16 -5.04 -27.64
C ALA A 313 25.58 -6.38 -27.19
N LEU A 314 24.88 -6.41 -26.06
CA LEU A 314 24.22 -7.61 -25.52
C LEU A 314 22.84 -7.87 -26.13
N ALA A 315 22.31 -6.97 -26.98
CA ALA A 315 20.98 -7.11 -27.55
C ALA A 315 20.83 -8.37 -28.42
N ASP A 316 21.92 -8.79 -29.07
CA ASP A 316 21.98 -9.99 -29.91
C ASP A 316 22.44 -11.24 -29.15
N TYR A 317 22.54 -11.15 -27.82
CA TYR A 317 22.97 -12.24 -26.95
C TYR A 317 21.85 -12.71 -26.01
N GLN A 318 21.95 -13.95 -25.55
CA GLN A 318 20.96 -14.65 -24.73
C GLN A 318 20.96 -14.20 -23.26
N VAL A 319 20.75 -12.90 -23.03
CA VAL A 319 20.57 -12.31 -21.71
C VAL A 319 19.09 -12.30 -21.35
N HIS A 320 18.75 -12.97 -20.26
CA HIS A 320 17.37 -13.18 -19.83
C HIS A 320 16.83 -11.98 -19.04
N TYR A 321 17.70 -11.28 -18.32
CA TYR A 321 17.31 -10.13 -17.53
C TYR A 321 18.48 -9.18 -17.30
N ILE A 322 18.21 -7.87 -17.38
CA ILE A 322 19.20 -6.81 -17.14
C ILE A 322 18.71 -5.93 -15.99
N ILE A 323 19.48 -5.90 -14.91
CA ILE A 323 19.29 -4.98 -13.78
C ILE A 323 20.19 -3.78 -14.01
N THR A 324 19.69 -2.57 -13.84
CA THR A 324 20.50 -1.35 -13.86
C THR A 324 20.26 -0.57 -12.58
N LYS A 325 21.32 -0.32 -11.82
CA LYS A 325 21.30 0.56 -10.64
C LYS A 325 22.15 1.78 -10.93
N LYS A 326 21.64 2.94 -10.55
CA LYS A 326 22.26 4.24 -10.82
C LYS A 326 22.56 4.95 -9.52
N ASP A 327 23.71 5.61 -9.47
CA ASP A 327 24.11 6.54 -8.42
C ASP A 327 23.87 5.98 -7.01
N LEU A 328 24.39 4.78 -6.75
CA LEU A 328 24.18 4.10 -5.48
C LEU A 328 25.06 4.66 -4.37
N THR A 329 24.48 4.84 -3.19
CA THR A 329 25.23 5.07 -1.96
C THR A 329 25.91 3.79 -1.48
N LYS A 330 26.87 3.90 -0.56
CA LYS A 330 27.56 2.73 -0.01
C LYS A 330 26.57 1.73 0.61
N GLU A 331 25.66 2.24 1.44
CA GLU A 331 24.64 1.43 2.11
C GLU A 331 23.75 0.71 1.08
N GLN A 332 23.33 1.40 0.03
CA GLN A 332 22.52 0.79 -1.03
C GLN A 332 23.27 -0.29 -1.81
N MET A 333 24.57 -0.10 -2.09
CA MET A 333 25.40 -1.13 -2.71
C MET A 333 25.51 -2.37 -1.82
N GLU A 334 25.80 -2.18 -0.53
CA GLU A 334 25.92 -3.28 0.44
C GLU A 334 24.59 -4.03 0.60
N MET A 335 23.47 -3.31 0.72
CA MET A 335 22.12 -3.87 0.80
C MET A 335 21.77 -4.66 -0.46
N PHE A 336 22.04 -4.09 -1.64
CA PHE A 336 21.75 -4.73 -2.92
C PHE A 336 22.51 -6.05 -3.09
N PHE A 337 23.83 -6.05 -2.89
CA PHE A 337 24.63 -7.26 -3.10
C PHE A 337 24.43 -8.32 -2.01
N SER A 338 24.12 -7.93 -0.78
CA SER A 338 23.97 -8.87 0.35
C SER A 338 22.59 -9.53 0.44
N PHE A 339 21.54 -8.79 0.03
CA PHE A 339 20.15 -9.21 0.21
C PHE A 339 19.38 -9.24 -1.11
N GLU A 340 19.16 -8.08 -1.74
CA GLU A 340 18.26 -7.99 -2.91
C GLU A 340 18.69 -8.94 -4.04
N LEU A 341 19.94 -8.82 -4.50
CA LEU A 341 20.45 -9.61 -5.62
C LEU A 341 20.48 -11.11 -5.29
N ARG A 342 20.90 -11.47 -4.08
CA ARG A 342 20.89 -12.87 -3.61
C ARG A 342 19.50 -13.47 -3.70
N ASP A 343 18.52 -12.80 -3.11
CA ASP A 343 17.16 -13.31 -3.01
C ASP A 343 16.54 -13.43 -4.40
N MET A 344 16.79 -12.44 -5.28
CA MET A 344 16.39 -12.49 -6.68
C MET A 344 17.03 -13.66 -7.43
N ILE A 345 18.35 -13.89 -7.30
CA ILE A 345 19.07 -14.99 -7.95
C ILE A 345 18.50 -16.35 -7.54
N LYS A 346 18.29 -16.56 -6.23
CA LYS A 346 17.77 -17.82 -5.71
C LYS A 346 16.32 -18.06 -6.13
N ALA A 347 15.46 -17.05 -6.02
CA ALA A 347 14.06 -17.16 -6.40
C ALA A 347 13.89 -17.46 -7.89
N ASN A 348 14.77 -16.93 -8.74
CA ASN A 348 14.66 -17.07 -10.19
C ASN A 348 15.51 -18.21 -10.78
N GLN A 349 16.27 -18.94 -9.96
CA GLN A 349 17.17 -20.03 -10.38
C GLN A 349 18.17 -19.57 -11.46
N VAL A 350 18.76 -18.39 -11.28
CA VAL A 350 19.73 -17.81 -12.20
C VAL A 350 21.00 -18.67 -12.21
N LYS A 351 21.49 -19.04 -13.39
CA LYS A 351 22.68 -19.88 -13.56
C LYS A 351 23.93 -19.08 -13.92
N SER A 352 23.77 -17.95 -14.60
CA SER A 352 24.89 -17.12 -15.01
C SER A 352 24.67 -15.66 -14.64
N LEU A 353 25.67 -15.04 -14.04
CA LEU A 353 25.62 -13.66 -13.59
C LEU A 353 26.82 -12.88 -14.12
N LEU A 354 26.54 -11.81 -14.86
CA LEU A 354 27.51 -10.77 -15.18
C LEU A 354 27.24 -9.54 -14.31
N ILE A 355 28.24 -9.06 -13.58
CA ILE A 355 28.20 -7.78 -12.87
C ILE A 355 29.14 -6.82 -13.59
N TRP A 356 28.62 -5.70 -14.06
CA TRP A 356 29.38 -4.64 -14.71
C TRP A 356 29.32 -3.37 -13.88
N TYR A 357 30.47 -2.90 -13.41
CA TYR A 357 30.60 -1.63 -12.72
C TYR A 357 31.28 -0.60 -13.63
N SER A 358 30.66 0.59 -13.75
CA SER A 358 31.27 1.77 -14.36
C SER A 358 31.11 2.98 -13.44
N GLY A 359 32.23 3.67 -13.19
CA GLY A 359 32.34 4.78 -12.27
C GLY A 359 33.76 4.95 -11.75
N HIS A 360 33.95 5.80 -10.73
CA HIS A 360 35.25 5.94 -10.07
C HIS A 360 35.65 4.64 -9.36
N GLY A 361 36.94 4.35 -9.38
CA GLY A 361 37.56 3.28 -8.62
C GLY A 361 38.86 3.74 -7.99
N LYS A 362 39.23 3.14 -6.87
CA LYS A 362 40.48 3.44 -6.16
C LYS A 362 41.17 2.16 -5.72
N PHE A 363 42.49 2.15 -5.75
CA PHE A 363 43.31 1.04 -5.32
C PHE A 363 44.23 1.49 -4.18
N VAL A 364 44.07 0.89 -3.00
CA VAL A 364 44.84 1.23 -1.80
C VAL A 364 45.17 -0.07 -1.05
N ASN A 365 46.43 -0.25 -0.63
CA ASN A 365 46.87 -1.37 0.21
C ASN A 365 46.37 -2.74 -0.31
N GLU A 366 46.63 -3.05 -1.59
CA GLU A 366 46.25 -4.33 -2.22
C GLU A 366 44.73 -4.57 -2.34
N THR A 367 43.91 -3.56 -2.03
CA THR A 367 42.45 -3.63 -2.07
C THR A 367 41.90 -2.67 -3.11
N GLY A 368 41.07 -3.18 -4.01
CA GLY A 368 40.29 -2.37 -4.94
C GLY A 368 38.98 -1.92 -4.31
N TYR A 369 38.60 -0.69 -4.64
CA TYR A 369 37.38 -0.05 -4.17
C TYR A 369 36.58 0.49 -5.34
N TRP A 370 35.28 0.23 -5.32
CA TRP A 370 34.30 1.00 -6.08
C TRP A 370 33.89 2.21 -5.26
N ILE A 371 33.63 3.33 -5.92
CA ILE A 371 33.31 4.59 -5.26
C ILE A 371 31.79 4.82 -5.37
N PRO A 372 31.07 4.75 -4.24
CA PRO A 372 29.68 5.20 -4.13
C PRO A 372 29.53 6.70 -4.37
N VAL A 373 28.32 7.16 -4.69
CA VAL A 373 28.10 8.60 -4.96
C VAL A 373 28.23 9.48 -3.71
N ASP A 374 27.98 8.92 -2.53
CA ASP A 374 28.11 9.56 -1.20
C ASP A 374 29.52 9.43 -0.59
N ALA A 375 30.48 8.87 -1.35
CA ALA A 375 31.83 8.67 -0.85
C ALA A 375 32.58 10.01 -0.65
N SER A 376 33.45 10.05 0.35
CA SER A 376 34.35 11.17 0.65
C SER A 376 35.79 10.87 0.24
N ARG A 377 36.46 11.80 -0.47
CA ARG A 377 37.82 11.61 -1.02
C ARG A 377 38.90 11.29 0.01
N ASP A 378 38.72 11.70 1.25
CA ASP A 378 39.71 11.57 2.32
C ASP A 378 39.38 10.45 3.32
N VAL A 379 38.24 9.76 3.15
CA VAL A 379 37.73 8.79 4.12
C VAL A 379 37.50 7.44 3.44
N GLU A 380 38.51 6.56 3.47
CA GLU A 380 38.47 5.22 2.86
C GLU A 380 37.29 4.36 3.34
N TYR A 381 36.85 4.55 4.59
CA TYR A 381 35.66 3.88 5.13
C TYR A 381 34.39 4.11 4.29
N THR A 382 34.29 5.24 3.57
CA THR A 382 33.12 5.55 2.73
C THR A 382 33.15 4.84 1.37
N TYR A 383 34.23 4.12 1.05
CA TYR A 383 34.34 3.39 -0.21
C TYR A 383 33.74 1.98 -0.11
N PHE A 384 33.30 1.46 -1.25
CA PHE A 384 32.79 0.10 -1.35
C PHE A 384 33.93 -0.88 -1.62
N ASN A 385 34.25 -1.70 -0.62
CA ASN A 385 35.34 -2.67 -0.69
C ASN A 385 34.96 -3.85 -1.61
N THR A 386 35.75 -4.12 -2.65
CA THR A 386 35.47 -5.25 -3.55
C THR A 386 35.50 -6.61 -2.84
N ASN A 387 36.25 -6.78 -1.75
CA ASN A 387 36.20 -8.00 -0.93
C ASN A 387 34.83 -8.20 -0.24
N PHE A 388 34.07 -7.12 -0.01
CA PHE A 388 32.68 -7.22 0.44
C PHE A 388 31.82 -7.86 -0.65
N LEU A 389 31.95 -7.42 -1.91
CA LEU A 389 31.24 -8.04 -3.03
C LEU A 389 31.55 -9.55 -3.13
N ARG A 390 32.83 -9.93 -3.03
CA ARG A 390 33.23 -11.34 -2.97
C ARG A 390 32.48 -12.09 -1.88
N ALA A 391 32.49 -11.58 -0.65
CA ALA A 391 31.83 -12.22 0.48
C ALA A 391 30.30 -12.30 0.28
N ALA A 392 29.70 -11.22 -0.23
CA ALA A 392 28.28 -11.14 -0.54
C ALA A 392 27.87 -12.16 -1.62
N MET A 393 28.78 -12.57 -2.51
CA MET A 393 28.54 -13.55 -3.57
C MET A 393 28.62 -15.02 -3.10
N GLN A 394 29.24 -15.31 -1.96
CA GLN A 394 29.37 -16.68 -1.44
C GLN A 394 28.04 -17.42 -1.21
N PRO A 395 26.99 -16.81 -0.63
CA PRO A 395 25.77 -17.51 -0.24
C PRO A 395 24.92 -18.07 -1.39
N TYR A 396 25.21 -17.72 -2.65
CA TYR A 396 24.44 -18.14 -3.82
C TYR A 396 25.28 -18.86 -4.89
N GLN A 397 26.48 -19.33 -4.53
CA GLN A 397 27.28 -20.22 -5.36
C GLN A 397 26.67 -21.61 -5.55
N ASP A 398 25.67 -21.99 -4.75
CA ASP A 398 24.90 -23.22 -4.91
C ASP A 398 23.96 -23.16 -6.11
N VAL A 399 23.50 -21.96 -6.49
CA VAL A 399 22.59 -21.75 -7.62
C VAL A 399 23.33 -21.34 -8.89
N LEU A 400 24.31 -20.44 -8.78
CA LEU A 400 25.12 -19.96 -9.92
C LEU A 400 26.14 -21.01 -10.37
N THR A 401 26.27 -21.15 -11.69
CA THR A 401 27.34 -21.86 -12.36
C THR A 401 28.44 -20.90 -12.81
N HIS A 402 28.07 -19.78 -13.44
CA HIS A 402 29.03 -18.83 -14.00
C HIS A 402 28.86 -17.44 -13.40
N MET A 403 29.98 -16.84 -13.01
CA MET A 403 30.04 -15.50 -12.47
C MET A 403 31.17 -14.74 -13.16
N LEU A 404 30.83 -13.57 -13.71
CA LEU A 404 31.77 -12.67 -14.32
C LEU A 404 31.60 -11.28 -13.72
N VAL A 405 32.66 -10.73 -13.13
CA VAL A 405 32.70 -9.33 -12.69
C VAL A 405 33.55 -8.55 -13.69
N VAL A 406 32.96 -7.55 -14.34
CA VAL A 406 33.68 -6.61 -15.20
C VAL A 406 33.70 -5.25 -14.52
N THR A 407 34.89 -4.72 -14.31
CA THR A 407 35.06 -3.39 -13.72
C THR A 407 35.74 -2.47 -14.72
N ASP A 408 34.97 -1.48 -15.19
CA ASP A 408 35.48 -0.36 -15.94
C ASP A 408 35.78 0.81 -15.01
N ALA A 409 36.60 0.51 -14.02
CA ALA A 409 37.09 1.41 -12.99
C ALA A 409 38.49 0.95 -12.60
N CYS A 410 39.23 1.75 -11.83
CA CYS A 410 40.58 1.41 -11.37
C CYS A 410 40.67 -0.01 -10.73
N GLU A 411 41.87 -0.58 -10.71
CA GLU A 411 42.18 -2.00 -10.43
C GLU A 411 41.44 -2.60 -9.21
N SER A 412 40.88 -3.82 -9.35
CA SER A 412 40.19 -4.55 -8.26
C SER A 412 41.10 -5.01 -7.11
N GLY A 413 42.42 -4.95 -7.33
CA GLY A 413 43.47 -5.28 -6.36
C GLY A 413 43.72 -6.79 -6.18
N PRO A 414 44.96 -7.19 -5.86
CA PRO A 414 45.35 -8.61 -5.73
C PRO A 414 44.66 -9.36 -4.59
N SER A 415 44.05 -8.66 -3.63
CA SER A 415 43.22 -9.34 -2.61
C SER A 415 41.91 -9.91 -3.15
N PHE A 416 41.38 -9.34 -4.25
CA PHE A 416 40.11 -9.74 -4.86
C PHE A 416 40.28 -10.90 -5.85
N TYR A 417 41.44 -11.02 -6.51
CA TYR A 417 41.67 -12.03 -7.55
C TYR A 417 42.79 -13.02 -7.23
N ALA A 418 42.78 -14.18 -7.89
CA ALA A 418 43.79 -15.22 -7.78
C ALA A 418 44.36 -15.58 -9.16
N GLU A 419 45.66 -15.92 -9.23
CA GLU A 419 46.31 -16.35 -10.47
C GLU A 419 45.64 -17.58 -11.08
N MET A 420 45.44 -17.55 -12.39
CA MET A 420 44.87 -18.62 -13.21
C MET A 420 45.93 -19.69 -13.57
N ARG A 421 46.47 -20.42 -12.58
CA ARG A 421 47.46 -21.48 -12.85
C ARG A 421 46.83 -22.67 -13.58
N GLY A 422 47.40 -23.05 -14.72
CA GLY A 422 46.91 -24.17 -15.54
C GLY A 422 45.72 -23.82 -16.44
N TYR A 423 45.39 -22.54 -16.57
CA TYR A 423 44.31 -22.06 -17.42
C TYR A 423 44.64 -22.16 -18.91
N LYS A 424 43.66 -22.55 -19.72
CA LYS A 424 43.76 -22.60 -21.19
C LYS A 424 43.07 -21.36 -21.77
N PRO A 425 43.82 -20.37 -22.28
CA PRO A 425 43.25 -19.10 -22.75
C PRO A 425 42.46 -19.18 -24.06
N ASP A 426 42.44 -20.35 -24.72
CA ASP A 426 41.75 -20.55 -26.01
C ASP A 426 40.53 -21.47 -25.83
N ARG A 427 39.54 -21.00 -25.06
CA ARG A 427 38.24 -21.70 -24.94
C ARG A 427 37.46 -21.54 -26.24
N SER A 428 36.73 -22.58 -26.64
CA SER A 428 35.86 -22.57 -27.82
C SER A 428 34.40 -22.71 -27.39
N CYS A 429 33.47 -22.23 -28.20
CA CYS A 429 32.03 -22.50 -28.04
C CYS A 429 31.69 -23.99 -28.02
N ASP A 430 32.54 -24.82 -28.61
CA ASP A 430 32.37 -26.28 -28.63
C ASP A 430 32.87 -26.97 -27.35
N ASP A 431 33.48 -26.22 -26.42
CA ASP A 431 33.99 -26.74 -25.14
C ASP A 431 32.85 -26.95 -24.14
N TRP A 432 32.06 -28.00 -24.37
CA TRP A 432 30.90 -28.35 -23.55
C TRP A 432 31.25 -28.50 -22.06
N GLU A 433 32.42 -29.05 -21.74
CA GLU A 433 32.88 -29.20 -20.36
C GLU A 433 33.08 -27.84 -19.69
N ALA A 434 33.69 -26.88 -20.37
CA ALA A 434 33.85 -25.52 -19.85
C ALA A 434 32.52 -24.78 -19.68
N THR A 435 31.53 -25.05 -20.53
CA THR A 435 30.19 -24.43 -20.43
C THR A 435 29.34 -24.98 -19.28
N GLN A 436 29.71 -26.12 -18.69
CA GLN A 436 28.99 -26.71 -17.54
C GLN A 436 29.76 -26.60 -16.23
N SER A 437 31.07 -26.36 -16.31
CA SER A 437 31.95 -26.23 -15.15
C SER A 437 31.80 -24.85 -14.52
N LYS A 438 31.88 -24.77 -13.19
CA LYS A 438 31.75 -23.50 -12.51
C LYS A 438 32.88 -22.54 -12.87
N SER A 439 32.55 -21.27 -13.03
CA SER A 439 33.52 -20.19 -13.22
C SER A 439 33.21 -18.99 -12.33
N SER A 440 34.27 -18.44 -11.73
CA SER A 440 34.20 -17.20 -10.94
C SER A 440 35.33 -16.29 -11.41
N GLN A 441 35.05 -15.43 -12.38
CA GLN A 441 36.06 -14.68 -13.12
C GLN A 441 35.88 -13.17 -12.96
N VAL A 442 36.99 -12.43 -13.05
CA VAL A 442 37.00 -10.96 -13.06
C VAL A 442 37.83 -10.45 -14.23
N LEU A 443 37.29 -9.43 -14.91
CA LEU A 443 37.98 -8.64 -15.93
C LEU A 443 38.00 -7.17 -15.50
N SER A 444 39.18 -6.58 -15.40
CA SER A 444 39.34 -5.17 -15.02
C SER A 444 40.09 -4.40 -16.10
N SER A 445 39.74 -3.12 -16.27
CA SER A 445 40.40 -2.24 -17.25
C SER A 445 41.85 -1.89 -16.87
N ALA A 446 42.18 -1.93 -15.57
CA ALA A 446 43.50 -1.80 -14.91
C ALA A 446 44.49 -0.79 -15.54
N GLY A 447 44.77 0.30 -14.83
CA GLY A 447 45.94 1.17 -15.05
C GLY A 447 46.80 1.23 -13.78
N GLY A 448 48.10 1.53 -13.95
CA GLY A 448 49.15 1.28 -12.94
C GLY A 448 48.94 1.90 -11.55
N ASP A 449 49.84 1.53 -10.64
CA ASP A 449 49.72 1.50 -9.17
C ASP A 449 49.15 2.73 -8.41
N GLN A 450 48.86 3.89 -9.02
CA GLN A 450 48.46 5.11 -8.29
C GLN A 450 47.56 6.12 -9.05
N VAL A 451 46.61 5.69 -9.89
CA VAL A 451 45.74 6.67 -10.60
C VAL A 451 44.26 6.41 -10.35
N GLU A 452 43.54 7.41 -9.82
CA GLU A 452 42.08 7.47 -9.91
C GLU A 452 41.71 7.52 -11.40
N LEU A 453 41.27 6.39 -11.94
CA LEU A 453 40.91 6.24 -13.34
C LEU A 453 39.39 6.23 -13.45
N ALA A 454 38.85 7.30 -13.99
CA ALA A 454 37.54 7.32 -14.60
C ALA A 454 37.60 8.23 -15.83
N THR A 455 37.03 7.78 -16.94
CA THR A 455 37.12 8.47 -18.23
C THR A 455 35.75 8.52 -18.88
N ASP A 456 35.37 9.66 -19.45
CA ASP A 456 34.11 9.80 -20.19
C ASP A 456 34.08 9.08 -21.55
N ASP A 457 35.24 8.59 -22.03
CA ASP A 457 35.38 7.76 -23.24
C ASP A 457 36.23 6.51 -22.94
N SER A 458 35.57 5.47 -22.43
CA SER A 458 36.23 4.21 -22.08
C SER A 458 36.64 3.41 -23.30
N GLN A 459 37.95 3.35 -23.58
CA GLN A 459 38.51 2.46 -24.59
C GLN A 459 38.25 0.99 -24.24
N PHE A 460 38.24 0.66 -22.95
CA PHE A 460 37.98 -0.68 -22.46
C PHE A 460 36.56 -1.10 -22.82
N THR A 461 35.55 -0.32 -22.42
CA THR A 461 34.14 -0.63 -22.72
C THR A 461 33.88 -0.64 -24.22
N ARG A 462 34.42 0.33 -24.96
CA ARG A 462 34.27 0.39 -26.42
C ARG A 462 34.84 -0.84 -27.11
N SER A 463 36.02 -1.30 -26.68
CA SER A 463 36.65 -2.49 -27.25
C SER A 463 35.88 -3.75 -26.88
N PHE A 464 35.38 -3.87 -25.64
CA PHE A 464 34.56 -4.98 -25.19
C PHE A 464 33.28 -5.07 -26.02
N ALA A 465 32.53 -3.96 -26.11
CA ALA A 465 31.28 -3.88 -26.86
C ALA A 465 31.48 -4.14 -28.36
N ASN A 466 32.53 -3.58 -28.96
CA ASN A 466 32.85 -3.82 -30.37
C ASN A 466 33.19 -5.28 -30.64
N THR A 467 33.85 -5.97 -29.69
CA THR A 467 34.15 -7.39 -29.85
C THR A 467 32.87 -8.22 -29.84
N LEU A 468 31.93 -7.91 -28.95
CA LEU A 468 30.60 -8.54 -28.95
C LEU A 468 29.80 -8.24 -30.23
N LEU A 469 29.76 -6.98 -30.66
CA LEU A 469 28.96 -6.54 -31.82
C LEU A 469 29.48 -7.12 -33.15
N ASN A 470 30.78 -7.37 -33.25
CA ASN A 470 31.40 -7.88 -34.48
C ASN A 470 31.69 -9.40 -34.40
N ASN A 471 31.20 -10.09 -33.38
CA ASN A 471 31.37 -11.53 -33.26
C ASN A 471 30.56 -12.26 -34.34
N PRO A 472 31.21 -13.02 -35.24
CA PRO A 472 30.51 -13.78 -36.28
C PRO A 472 30.02 -15.15 -35.78
N ASN A 473 30.44 -15.58 -34.58
CA ASN A 473 30.23 -16.92 -34.07
C ASN A 473 28.96 -17.01 -33.22
N ALA A 474 28.42 -18.23 -33.05
CA ALA A 474 27.25 -18.51 -32.22
C ALA A 474 27.48 -18.24 -30.72
N CYS A 475 28.73 -18.10 -30.30
CA CYS A 475 29.09 -17.63 -28.98
C CYS A 475 30.45 -16.93 -29.00
N ILE A 476 30.82 -16.30 -27.89
CA ILE A 476 32.18 -15.81 -27.64
C ILE A 476 32.55 -15.98 -26.16
N PRO A 477 33.69 -16.62 -25.83
CA PRO A 477 34.17 -16.69 -24.45
C PRO A 477 34.76 -15.34 -24.01
N VAL A 478 34.66 -15.04 -22.71
CA VAL A 478 35.23 -13.82 -22.14
C VAL A 478 36.74 -13.67 -22.38
N ASP A 479 37.45 -14.78 -22.55
CA ASP A 479 38.87 -14.83 -22.89
C ASP A 479 39.21 -14.15 -24.23
N GLU A 480 38.39 -14.41 -25.24
CA GLU A 480 38.56 -13.83 -26.56
C GLU A 480 38.30 -12.32 -26.50
N ILE A 481 37.31 -11.91 -25.70
CA ILE A 481 37.04 -10.51 -25.42
C ILE A 481 38.22 -9.87 -24.68
N TYR A 482 38.77 -10.53 -23.66
CA TYR A 482 39.95 -10.06 -22.94
C TYR A 482 41.15 -9.87 -23.88
N ASN A 483 41.41 -10.81 -24.78
CA ASN A 483 42.50 -10.73 -25.75
C ASN A 483 42.31 -9.54 -26.71
N ALA A 484 41.08 -9.36 -27.24
CA ALA A 484 40.74 -8.25 -28.12
C ALA A 484 40.86 -6.89 -27.42
N VAL A 485 40.34 -6.79 -26.20
CA VAL A 485 40.43 -5.59 -25.35
C VAL A 485 41.90 -5.28 -25.02
N THR A 486 42.68 -6.28 -24.62
CA THR A 486 44.11 -6.11 -24.33
C THR A 486 44.86 -5.57 -25.53
N LEU A 487 44.62 -6.12 -26.73
CA LEU A 487 45.25 -5.64 -27.96
C LEU A 487 44.86 -4.19 -28.28
N ALA A 488 43.58 -3.83 -28.14
CA ALA A 488 43.09 -2.48 -28.45
C ALA A 488 43.58 -1.43 -27.45
N VAL A 489 43.66 -1.79 -26.16
CA VAL A 489 43.98 -0.89 -25.05
C VAL A 489 45.49 -0.70 -24.88
N VAL A 490 46.30 -1.75 -25.08
CA VAL A 490 47.78 -1.66 -25.02
C VAL A 490 48.34 -0.83 -26.18
N ASN A 491 47.70 -0.86 -27.34
CA ASN A 491 48.13 -0.09 -28.51
C ASN A 491 47.80 1.41 -28.43
N ASN A 492 46.82 1.81 -27.59
CA ASN A 492 46.27 3.17 -27.57
C ASN A 492 46.32 3.87 -26.20
N SER A 493 46.68 3.17 -25.11
CA SER A 493 46.66 3.73 -23.75
C SER A 493 47.76 3.13 -22.85
N LYS A 494 47.87 3.64 -21.61
CA LYS A 494 48.76 3.08 -20.55
C LYS A 494 48.07 2.02 -19.67
N GLN A 495 46.84 1.62 -20.01
CA GLN A 495 46.12 0.59 -19.28
C GLN A 495 46.58 -0.81 -19.71
N LYS A 496 46.60 -1.74 -18.76
CA LYS A 496 46.88 -3.16 -18.95
C LYS A 496 45.73 -3.93 -18.32
N PRO A 497 44.69 -4.27 -19.09
CA PRO A 497 43.56 -5.04 -18.59
C PRO A 497 44.04 -6.31 -17.88
N ARG A 498 43.31 -6.72 -16.83
CA ARG A 498 43.62 -7.94 -16.08
C ARG A 498 42.43 -8.86 -16.07
N PHE A 499 42.69 -10.12 -16.41
CA PHE A 499 41.73 -11.21 -16.35
C PHE A 499 42.22 -12.29 -15.37
N ALA A 500 41.39 -12.64 -14.39
CA ALA A 500 41.77 -13.52 -13.30
C ALA A 500 40.55 -14.22 -12.66
N ARG A 501 40.79 -15.17 -11.76
CA ARG A 501 39.73 -15.80 -10.95
C ARG A 501 39.42 -14.91 -9.75
N ILE A 502 38.17 -14.90 -9.29
CA ILE A 502 37.81 -14.24 -8.04
C ILE A 502 38.29 -15.13 -6.88
N ASN A 503 39.12 -14.57 -6.02
CA ASN A 503 39.71 -15.29 -4.89
C ASN A 503 38.61 -15.83 -3.95
N GLY A 504 38.77 -17.02 -3.38
CA GLY A 504 37.84 -17.60 -2.39
C GLY A 504 36.45 -18.01 -2.91
N LEU A 505 36.22 -17.96 -4.22
CA LEU A 505 35.01 -18.44 -4.89
C LEU A 505 35.32 -19.70 -5.69
N GLN A 506 34.38 -20.67 -5.72
CA GLN A 506 34.56 -21.91 -6.49
C GLN A 506 34.76 -21.62 -7.99
N ASP A 507 35.78 -22.24 -8.58
CA ASP A 507 36.08 -22.21 -10.01
C ASP A 507 36.65 -23.57 -10.42
N ASP A 508 35.88 -24.32 -11.20
CA ASP A 508 36.19 -25.69 -11.61
C ASP A 508 36.76 -25.71 -13.05
N GLY A 509 37.32 -24.59 -13.51
CA GLY A 509 37.88 -24.47 -14.85
C GLY A 509 36.86 -24.15 -15.95
N GLY A 510 35.65 -23.71 -15.61
CA GLY A 510 34.73 -23.15 -16.59
C GLY A 510 35.19 -21.80 -17.14
N THR A 511 34.38 -21.22 -18.04
CA THR A 511 34.53 -19.81 -18.45
C THR A 511 33.15 -19.20 -18.72
N PHE A 512 33.05 -17.87 -18.71
CA PHE A 512 31.82 -17.18 -19.08
C PHE A 512 31.70 -17.06 -20.60
N PHE A 513 30.63 -17.59 -21.18
CA PHE A 513 30.33 -17.46 -22.60
C PHE A 513 29.17 -16.50 -22.84
N PHE A 514 29.32 -15.66 -23.85
CA PHE A 514 28.22 -14.87 -24.40
C PHE A 514 27.61 -15.65 -25.56
N ILE A 515 26.42 -16.21 -25.36
CA ILE A 515 25.70 -17.00 -26.38
C ILE A 515 24.86 -16.08 -27.26
N ALA A 516 24.98 -16.17 -28.58
CA ALA A 516 24.19 -15.39 -29.52
C ALA A 516 22.73 -15.89 -29.59
N LYS A 517 21.79 -15.00 -29.92
CA LYS A 517 20.35 -15.31 -30.02
C LYS A 517 19.97 -16.18 -31.22
#